data_AF-A0A7S0VF02-F1
#
_entry.id   AF-A0A7S0VF02-F1
#
_cell.length_a   1.000
_cell.length_b   1.000
_cell.length_c   1.000
_cell.angle_alpha   90.00
_cell.angle_beta   90.00
_cell.angle_gamma   90.00
#
_symmetry.space_group_name_H-M   'P 1'
#
loop_
_entity.id
_entity.type
_entity.pdbx_description
1 polymer ?
#
loop_
_entity_poly.entity_id
_entity_poly.type
_entity_poly.pdbx_seq_one_letter_code
_entity_poly.pdbx_strand_id
1 'polypeptide(L)'
;AAAAAAAAAASSSSLFSLNPPSSTSPLPPPSMVPWLYGSTSVLVSLGKVDWIHPYFCDERFIYPVGYKLLRWLHVPPSLLPMRGGNEKGGFGMGESARREGRDTFLPHLFEVLDGDHGPVFRITSPIRLAAPFEGASPRSAVVLLADYYSASSLPPFSLVSLTTPSLTTPSLTTPSLTTPSLT
;
A
#
# COMPACT_ATOMS: atom_id res chain seq x y z
N ALA A 1 16.38 6.24 -34.53
CA ALA A 1 17.16 6.73 -33.38
C ALA A 1 16.49 6.24 -32.10
N ALA A 2 16.74 4.98 -31.75
CA ALA A 2 16.17 4.27 -30.62
C ALA A 2 17.34 3.55 -29.93
N ALA A 3 17.88 4.14 -28.86
CA ALA A 3 18.82 3.51 -27.92
C ALA A 3 19.21 4.53 -26.84
N ALA A 4 18.44 4.61 -25.75
CA ALA A 4 18.88 5.22 -24.49
C ALA A 4 17.89 4.88 -23.35
N ALA A 5 17.74 3.59 -23.04
CA ALA A 5 16.96 3.15 -21.88
C ALA A 5 17.53 1.82 -21.34
N ALA A 6 18.72 1.85 -20.73
CA ALA A 6 19.28 0.71 -19.99
C ALA A 6 20.49 1.12 -19.15
N ALA A 7 20.30 1.80 -18.02
CA ALA A 7 21.35 1.91 -16.98
C ALA A 7 20.81 2.49 -15.65
N ALA A 8 20.11 1.68 -14.84
CA ALA A 8 19.94 1.96 -13.40
C ALA A 8 19.44 0.73 -12.60
N ALA A 9 19.86 -0.48 -12.96
CA ALA A 9 19.49 -1.70 -12.23
C ALA A 9 20.75 -2.48 -11.82
N ALA A 10 21.58 -1.88 -10.96
CA ALA A 10 22.63 -2.58 -10.23
C ALA A 10 23.19 -1.65 -9.15
N SER A 11 22.76 -1.83 -7.89
CA SER A 11 23.57 -1.64 -6.67
C SER A 11 22.68 -1.51 -5.44
N SER A 12 22.38 -2.64 -4.81
CA SER A 12 22.10 -2.70 -3.36
C SER A 12 22.02 -4.15 -2.91
N SER A 13 23.07 -4.89 -3.19
CA SER A 13 23.36 -6.20 -2.61
C SER A 13 24.68 -6.09 -1.85
N SER A 14 24.63 -5.54 -0.64
CA SER A 14 25.54 -5.81 0.48
C SER A 14 25.33 -4.79 1.59
N LEU A 15 24.89 -5.26 2.76
CA LEU A 15 25.37 -4.85 4.09
C LEU A 15 24.53 -5.54 5.18
N PHE A 16 24.69 -6.86 5.31
CA PHE A 16 24.57 -7.51 6.61
C PHE A 16 25.68 -8.55 6.70
N SER A 17 26.73 -8.17 7.42
CA SER A 17 27.86 -9.03 7.76
C SER A 17 27.38 -10.08 8.77
N LEU A 18 27.37 -11.35 8.37
CA LEU A 18 27.05 -12.48 9.24
C LEU A 18 28.26 -12.80 10.11
N ASN A 19 28.29 -12.28 11.34
CA ASN A 19 29.02 -12.97 12.40
C ASN A 19 28.20 -14.21 12.81
N PRO A 20 28.77 -15.42 12.83
CA PRO A 20 28.05 -16.58 13.34
C PRO A 20 27.96 -16.50 14.87
N PRO A 21 26.75 -16.43 15.48
CA PRO A 21 26.62 -16.50 16.92
C PRO A 21 26.76 -17.95 17.38
N SER A 22 27.68 -18.17 18.31
CA SER A 22 27.84 -19.42 19.04
C SER A 22 26.62 -19.66 19.93
N SER A 23 25.92 -20.77 19.67
CA SER A 23 25.02 -21.54 20.54
C SER A 23 23.95 -20.82 21.40
N THR A 24 22.70 -21.26 21.16
CA THR A 24 21.60 -21.36 22.15
C THR A 24 20.81 -20.07 22.47
N SER A 25 20.16 -19.50 21.45
CA SER A 25 19.02 -18.58 21.66
C SER A 25 17.84 -19.04 20.79
N PRO A 26 16.59 -19.05 21.31
CA PRO A 26 15.42 -19.49 20.53
C PRO A 26 15.27 -18.61 19.28
N LEU A 27 15.18 -19.26 18.11
CA LEU A 27 14.98 -18.58 16.84
C LEU A 27 13.73 -17.69 16.93
N PRO A 28 13.80 -16.40 16.53
CA PRO A 28 12.61 -15.57 16.42
C PRO A 28 11.66 -16.24 15.40
N PRO A 29 10.34 -16.21 15.63
CA PRO A 29 9.38 -16.83 14.72
C PRO A 29 9.58 -16.26 13.29
N PRO A 30 9.48 -17.09 12.25
CA PRO A 30 9.83 -16.73 10.86
C PRO A 30 8.90 -15.68 10.19
N SER A 31 8.09 -14.95 10.94
CA SER A 31 7.05 -14.09 10.38
C SER A 31 7.27 -12.64 10.79
N MET A 32 7.74 -11.84 9.83
CA MET A 32 7.38 -10.41 9.58
C MET A 32 8.55 -9.68 8.89
N VAL A 33 9.12 -10.28 7.84
CA VAL A 33 9.85 -9.45 6.88
C VAL A 33 8.79 -8.75 6.03
N PRO A 34 8.73 -7.41 6.02
CA PRO A 34 7.80 -6.69 5.15
C PRO A 34 8.07 -7.04 3.68
N TRP A 35 7.03 -7.39 2.94
CA TRP A 35 7.17 -7.76 1.52
C TRP A 35 7.01 -6.51 0.67
N LEU A 36 8.05 -6.15 -0.08
CA LEU A 36 7.99 -5.05 -1.04
C LEU A 36 7.15 -5.47 -2.25
N TYR A 37 6.10 -4.71 -2.51
CA TYR A 37 5.23 -4.90 -3.67
C TYR A 37 5.32 -3.67 -4.58
N GLY A 38 6.19 -3.75 -5.59
CA GLY A 38 6.51 -2.61 -6.45
C GLY A 38 7.35 -1.53 -5.74
N SER A 39 7.36 -0.31 -6.29
CA SER A 39 8.16 0.81 -5.77
C SER A 39 7.46 1.64 -4.70
N THR A 40 6.15 1.48 -4.53
CA THR A 40 5.32 2.37 -3.70
C THR A 40 4.46 1.61 -2.71
N SER A 41 4.63 0.31 -2.51
CA SER A 41 3.83 -0.45 -1.54
C SER A 41 4.67 -1.47 -0.76
N VAL A 42 4.36 -1.60 0.52
CA VAL A 42 4.95 -2.56 1.44
C VAL A 42 3.82 -3.30 2.13
N LEU A 43 3.73 -4.60 1.92
CA LEU A 43 2.82 -5.47 2.64
C LEU A 43 3.41 -5.76 4.02
N VAL A 44 2.68 -5.35 5.06
CA VAL A 44 3.09 -5.46 6.47
C VAL A 44 2.53 -6.74 7.09
N SER A 45 1.28 -7.08 6.77
CA SER A 45 0.59 -8.27 7.29
C SER A 45 -0.45 -8.76 6.29
N LEU A 46 -0.56 -10.08 6.10
CA LEU A 46 -1.63 -10.69 5.32
C LEU A 46 -2.95 -10.80 6.10
N GLY A 47 -2.92 -10.79 7.44
CA GLY A 47 -4.09 -11.03 8.25
C GLY A 47 -4.53 -12.49 8.30
N LYS A 48 -5.76 -12.73 8.78
CA LYS A 48 -6.41 -14.03 8.90
C LYS A 48 -7.66 -14.05 8.03
N VAL A 49 -7.80 -15.07 7.20
CA VAL A 49 -9.03 -15.28 6.42
C VAL A 49 -10.09 -15.89 7.33
N ASP A 50 -11.24 -15.23 7.44
CA ASP A 50 -12.44 -15.84 8.03
C ASP A 50 -13.30 -16.45 6.91
N TRP A 51 -13.38 -17.77 6.91
CA TRP A 51 -14.17 -18.54 5.93
C TRP A 51 -15.61 -18.75 6.37
N ILE A 52 -15.95 -18.44 7.63
CA ILE A 52 -17.28 -18.65 8.19
C ILE A 52 -18.23 -17.54 7.71
N HIS A 53 -17.69 -16.34 7.50
CA HIS A 53 -18.46 -15.15 7.17
C HIS A 53 -18.37 -14.86 5.66
N PRO A 54 -19.46 -15.04 4.89
CA PRO A 54 -19.44 -14.87 3.43
C PRO A 54 -19.12 -13.43 3.02
N TYR A 55 -19.29 -12.45 3.92
CA TYR A 55 -19.01 -11.04 3.66
C TYR A 55 -17.51 -10.71 3.51
N PHE A 56 -16.60 -11.61 3.94
CA PHE A 56 -15.16 -11.41 3.80
C PHE A 56 -14.60 -11.95 2.49
N CYS A 57 -15.45 -12.40 1.57
CA CYS A 57 -15.04 -12.77 0.22
C CYS A 57 -16.11 -12.41 -0.80
N ASP A 58 -15.66 -11.89 -1.94
CA ASP A 58 -16.48 -11.74 -3.14
C ASP A 58 -16.02 -12.76 -4.20
N GLU A 59 -16.70 -12.79 -5.34
CA GLU A 59 -16.32 -13.64 -6.48
C GLU A 59 -14.87 -13.43 -6.96
N ARG A 60 -14.25 -12.29 -6.61
CA ARG A 60 -12.93 -11.88 -7.11
C ARG A 60 -11.86 -11.75 -6.05
N PHE A 61 -12.24 -11.51 -4.78
CA PHE A 61 -11.29 -11.09 -3.75
C PHE A 61 -11.64 -11.73 -2.41
N ILE A 62 -10.60 -12.00 -1.62
CA ILE A 62 -10.71 -12.39 -0.21
C ILE A 62 -10.18 -11.22 0.62
N TYR A 63 -10.88 -10.88 1.69
CA TYR A 63 -10.56 -9.76 2.57
C TYR A 63 -10.12 -10.29 3.95
N PRO A 64 -8.84 -10.66 4.12
CA PRO A 64 -8.36 -11.16 5.40
C PRO A 64 -8.37 -10.09 6.49
N VAL A 65 -8.95 -10.41 7.64
CA VAL A 65 -9.00 -9.54 8.83
C VAL A 65 -7.58 -9.34 9.36
N GLY A 66 -7.18 -8.09 9.60
CA GLY A 66 -5.83 -7.74 10.03
C GLY A 66 -4.81 -7.67 8.89
N TYR A 67 -5.27 -7.65 7.64
CA TYR A 67 -4.45 -7.25 6.50
C TYR A 67 -3.94 -5.83 6.71
N LYS A 68 -2.65 -5.60 6.40
CA LYS A 68 -2.01 -4.28 6.50
C LYS A 68 -1.08 -4.04 5.32
N LEU A 69 -1.31 -2.94 4.61
CA LEU A 69 -0.51 -2.51 3.47
C LEU A 69 -0.13 -1.03 3.63
N LEU A 70 1.16 -0.73 3.60
CA LEU A 70 1.66 0.63 3.53
C LEU A 70 1.83 1.01 2.06
N ARG A 71 1.27 2.15 1.63
CA ARG A 71 1.43 2.65 0.26
C ARG A 71 1.78 4.13 0.24
N TRP A 72 2.78 4.49 -0.55
CA TRP A 72 3.18 5.87 -0.77
C TRP A 72 2.25 6.49 -1.80
N LEU A 73 1.50 7.51 -1.39
CA LEU A 73 0.59 8.27 -2.24
C LEU A 73 1.08 9.71 -2.37
N HIS A 74 0.84 10.29 -3.53
CA HIS A 74 1.09 11.71 -3.77
C HIS A 74 0.18 12.56 -2.89
N VAL A 75 0.75 13.60 -2.28
CA VAL A 75 0.05 14.55 -1.44
C VAL A 75 0.29 15.96 -1.98
N PRO A 76 -0.78 16.71 -2.27
CA PRO A 76 -0.68 18.11 -2.66
C PRO A 76 0.12 18.93 -1.65
N PRO A 77 1.03 19.82 -2.10
CA PRO A 77 1.79 20.69 -1.20
C PRO A 77 0.91 21.56 -0.28
N SER A 78 -0.32 21.87 -0.70
CA SER A 78 -1.29 22.66 0.07
C SER A 78 -1.72 21.98 1.38
N LEU A 79 -1.58 20.67 1.49
CA LEU A 79 -1.95 19.87 2.65
C LEU A 79 -0.80 19.61 3.62
N LEU A 80 0.43 19.90 3.21
CA LEU A 80 1.56 19.70 4.09
C LEU A 80 1.46 20.73 5.22
N PRO A 81 1.63 20.31 6.49
CA PRO A 81 1.64 21.25 7.60
C PRO A 81 2.70 22.29 7.27
N MET A 82 2.26 23.56 7.19
CA MET A 82 3.17 24.69 7.02
C MET A 82 4.26 24.52 8.07
N ARG A 83 5.46 24.16 7.63
CA ARG A 83 6.60 23.91 8.51
C ARG A 83 6.80 25.21 9.26
N GLY A 84 6.36 25.24 10.52
CA GLY A 84 6.33 26.45 11.33
C GLY A 84 7.74 27.03 11.38
N GLY A 85 7.99 28.00 10.52
CA GLY A 85 9.24 28.72 10.44
C GLY A 85 9.31 29.58 11.68
N ASN A 86 9.89 29.04 12.75
CA ASN A 86 10.29 29.84 13.90
C ASN A 86 11.59 30.56 13.53
N GLU A 87 11.52 31.41 12.49
CA GLU A 87 12.63 32.21 12.00
C GLU A 87 12.51 33.61 12.58
N LYS A 88 12.78 33.74 13.88
CA LYS A 88 13.26 35.01 14.44
C LYS A 88 14.74 35.15 14.08
N GLY A 89 15.03 35.53 12.85
CA GLY A 89 16.39 35.83 12.40
C GLY A 89 16.35 36.47 11.03
N GLY A 90 16.47 37.79 10.98
CA GLY A 90 16.11 38.60 9.82
C GLY A 90 17.10 38.60 8.64
N PHE A 91 16.63 39.32 7.63
CA PHE A 91 17.32 39.89 6.47
C PHE A 91 17.86 38.93 5.42
N GLY A 92 17.31 39.06 4.20
CA GLY A 92 17.97 38.55 3.01
C GLY A 92 17.02 38.25 1.86
N MET A 93 16.57 39.31 1.19
CA MET A 93 16.08 39.36 -0.19
C MET A 93 16.58 38.18 -1.05
N GLY A 94 15.66 37.41 -1.62
CA GLY A 94 15.97 36.25 -2.46
C GLY A 94 14.72 35.61 -3.05
N GLU A 95 14.00 36.36 -3.89
CA GLU A 95 12.78 35.99 -4.63
C GLU A 95 13.00 34.87 -5.69
N SER A 96 14.04 34.06 -5.55
CA SER A 96 14.42 33.01 -6.51
C SER A 96 14.05 31.59 -6.05
N ALA A 97 13.43 31.43 -4.88
CA ALA A 97 12.86 30.16 -4.47
C ALA A 97 11.45 29.96 -5.06
N ARG A 98 11.32 30.03 -6.39
CA ARG A 98 10.33 29.23 -7.13
C ARG A 98 10.74 27.78 -6.92
N ARG A 99 10.49 27.26 -5.71
CA ARG A 99 10.72 25.87 -5.35
C ARG A 99 9.89 25.05 -6.31
N GLU A 100 10.59 24.46 -7.27
CA GLU A 100 10.22 23.25 -7.97
C GLU A 100 9.40 22.38 -7.00
N GLY A 101 8.08 22.35 -7.24
CA GLY A 101 7.12 21.71 -6.35
C GLY A 101 7.39 20.23 -6.38
N ARG A 102 8.31 19.77 -5.52
CA ARG A 102 8.63 18.36 -5.44
C ARG A 102 7.37 17.64 -4.98
N ASP A 103 6.90 16.76 -5.85
CA ASP A 103 5.89 15.78 -5.54
C ASP A 103 6.23 15.11 -4.21
N THR A 104 5.39 15.36 -3.21
CA THR A 104 5.61 14.82 -1.87
C THR A 104 4.78 13.56 -1.74
N PHE A 105 5.45 12.44 -1.46
CA PHE A 105 4.80 11.16 -1.24
C PHE A 105 4.76 10.87 0.25
N LEU A 106 3.56 10.58 0.76
CA LEU A 106 3.36 10.20 2.16
C LEU A 106 2.85 8.76 2.27
N PRO A 107 3.33 7.99 3.26
CA PRO A 107 2.91 6.61 3.45
C PRO A 107 1.51 6.57 4.08
N HIS A 108 0.59 5.88 3.43
CA HIS A 108 -0.77 5.63 3.90
C HIS A 108 -0.89 4.16 4.31
N LEU A 109 -1.45 3.91 5.49
CA LEU A 109 -1.68 2.56 5.98
C LEU A 109 -3.10 2.13 5.63
N PHE A 110 -3.22 1.09 4.82
CA PHE A 110 -4.46 0.42 4.47
C PHE A 110 -4.63 -0.80 5.34
N GLU A 111 -5.78 -0.92 6.00
CA GLU A 111 -6.10 -2.03 6.90
C GLU A 111 -7.48 -2.59 6.60
N VAL A 112 -7.65 -3.90 6.81
CA VAL A 112 -8.96 -4.57 6.82
C VAL A 112 -9.26 -4.97 8.26
N LEU A 113 -10.37 -4.47 8.77
CA LEU A 113 -10.86 -4.73 10.12
C LEU A 113 -12.10 -5.61 10.07
N ASP A 114 -12.38 -6.28 11.19
CA ASP A 114 -13.65 -6.97 11.41
C ASP A 114 -14.69 -5.96 11.91
N GLY A 115 -15.82 -5.87 11.21
CA GLY A 115 -16.85 -4.86 11.45
C GLY A 115 -18.21 -5.44 11.79
N ASP A 116 -18.27 -6.58 12.48
CA ASP A 116 -19.46 -7.35 12.92
C ASP A 116 -20.39 -7.85 11.78
N HIS A 117 -20.61 -7.03 10.76
CA HIS A 117 -21.47 -7.27 9.60
C HIS A 117 -20.67 -7.41 8.29
N GLY A 118 -19.33 -7.36 8.36
CA GLY A 118 -18.46 -7.50 7.20
C GLY A 118 -17.12 -6.77 7.37
N PRO A 119 -16.26 -6.79 6.34
CA PRO A 119 -14.98 -6.12 6.37
C PRO A 119 -15.13 -4.59 6.39
N VAL A 120 -14.42 -3.95 7.31
CA VAL A 120 -14.27 -2.49 7.34
C VAL A 120 -12.89 -2.12 6.79
N PHE A 121 -12.86 -1.32 5.74
CA PHE A 121 -11.63 -0.88 5.09
C PHE A 121 -11.23 0.46 5.68
N ARG A 122 -10.06 0.49 6.30
CA ARG A 122 -9.53 1.67 6.99
C ARG A 122 -8.27 2.18 6.30
N ILE A 123 -8.22 3.49 6.03
CA ILE A 123 -7.02 4.17 5.54
C ILE A 123 -6.58 5.21 6.57
N THR A 124 -5.38 5.03 7.12
CA THR A 124 -4.76 5.99 8.03
C THR A 124 -3.77 6.84 7.24
N SER A 125 -4.04 8.15 7.18
CA SER A 125 -3.15 9.14 6.57
C SER A 125 -2.34 9.87 7.66
N PRO A 126 -1.04 10.10 7.46
CA PRO A 126 -0.21 10.83 8.42
C PRO A 126 -0.61 12.29 8.58
N ILE A 127 -1.36 12.86 7.62
CA ILE A 127 -1.86 14.23 7.68
C ILE A 127 -3.08 14.33 8.60
N ARG A 128 -3.84 13.24 8.73
CA ARG A 128 -5.10 13.17 9.48
C ARG A 128 -5.08 12.01 10.48
N LEU A 129 -4.19 12.10 11.46
CA LEU A 129 -4.06 11.07 12.51
C LEU A 129 -5.31 10.95 13.40
N ALA A 130 -6.11 12.02 13.52
CA ALA A 130 -7.25 12.06 14.43
C ALA A 130 -8.49 11.30 13.95
N ALA A 131 -8.62 11.02 12.65
CA ALA A 131 -9.80 10.33 12.10
C ALA A 131 -9.42 9.59 10.81
N PRO A 132 -9.27 8.25 10.86
CA PRO A 132 -8.99 7.46 9.67
C PRO A 132 -10.19 7.47 8.71
N PHE A 133 -9.94 7.16 7.45
CA PHE A 133 -10.99 7.01 6.45
C PHE A 133 -11.51 5.59 6.47
N GLU A 134 -12.78 5.41 6.81
CA GLU A 134 -13.42 4.10 6.92
C GLU A 134 -14.54 3.96 5.90
N GLY A 135 -14.57 2.82 5.22
CA GLY A 135 -15.63 2.49 4.26
C GLY A 135 -15.95 1.00 4.27
N ALA A 136 -17.17 0.65 3.88
CA ALA A 136 -17.61 -0.75 3.74
C ALA A 136 -17.00 -1.48 2.53
N SER A 137 -16.25 -0.77 1.68
CA SER A 137 -15.51 -1.36 0.56
C SER A 137 -14.18 -0.63 0.36
N PRO A 138 -13.19 -1.27 -0.29
CA PRO A 138 -11.91 -0.60 -0.60
C PRO A 138 -12.13 0.66 -1.42
N ARG A 139 -13.08 0.61 -2.36
CA ARG A 139 -13.42 1.73 -3.24
C ARG A 139 -14.01 2.90 -2.46
N SER A 140 -14.91 2.63 -1.52
CA SER A 140 -15.52 3.68 -0.68
C SER A 140 -14.47 4.39 0.17
N ALA A 141 -13.57 3.65 0.83
CA ALA A 141 -12.50 4.26 1.63
C ALA A 141 -11.54 5.13 0.79
N VAL A 142 -11.20 4.68 -0.43
CA VAL A 142 -10.36 5.46 -1.36
C VAL A 142 -11.09 6.72 -1.85
N VAL A 143 -12.39 6.64 -2.14
CA VAL A 143 -13.18 7.82 -2.56
C VAL A 143 -13.17 8.86 -1.45
N LEU A 144 -13.37 8.47 -0.18
CA LEU A 144 -13.30 9.40 0.96
C LEU A 144 -11.92 10.08 1.08
N LEU A 145 -10.84 9.34 0.84
CA LEU A 145 -9.49 9.91 0.81
C LEU A 145 -9.31 10.90 -0.36
N ALA A 146 -9.79 10.54 -1.55
CA ALA A 146 -9.70 11.37 -2.75
C ALA A 146 -10.54 12.65 -2.63
N ASP A 147 -11.73 12.55 -2.05
CA ASP A 147 -12.61 13.68 -1.76
C ASP A 147 -11.97 14.62 -0.75
N TYR A 148 -11.32 14.08 0.28
CA TYR A 148 -10.55 14.88 1.24
C TYR A 148 -9.42 15.66 0.56
N TYR A 149 -8.66 15.01 -0.32
CA TYR A 149 -7.61 15.67 -1.09
C TYR A 149 -8.15 16.69 -2.10
N SER A 150 -9.27 16.40 -2.75
CA SER A 150 -9.91 17.32 -3.70
C SER A 150 -10.53 18.53 -3.01
N ALA A 151 -11.17 18.35 -1.85
CA ALA A 151 -11.72 19.45 -1.05
C ALA A 151 -10.62 20.39 -0.55
N SER A 152 -9.39 19.88 -0.39
CA SER A 152 -8.25 20.65 0.07
C SER A 152 -7.40 21.30 -1.03
N SER A 153 -7.60 20.95 -2.30
CA SER A 153 -6.97 21.60 -3.44
C SER A 153 -7.84 21.52 -4.70
N LEU A 154 -8.25 22.66 -5.26
CA LEU A 154 -8.60 22.75 -6.68
C LEU A 154 -7.31 22.52 -7.52
N PRO A 155 -7.29 21.78 -8.66
CA PRO A 155 -8.33 21.06 -9.40
C PRO A 155 -8.09 19.51 -9.43
N PRO A 156 -8.86 18.67 -10.18
CA PRO A 156 -9.14 17.26 -9.85
C PRO A 156 -7.97 16.29 -10.03
N PHE A 157 -7.85 15.36 -9.10
CA PHE A 157 -6.95 14.20 -9.17
C PHE A 157 -7.43 13.24 -10.27
N SER A 158 -6.60 12.96 -11.29
CA SER A 158 -6.87 11.88 -12.24
C SER A 158 -6.73 10.54 -11.52
N LEU A 159 -7.86 9.87 -11.30
CA LEU A 159 -7.96 8.47 -10.89
C LEU A 159 -7.29 7.58 -11.94
N VAL A 160 -5.96 7.42 -11.86
CA VAL A 160 -5.29 6.29 -12.52
C VAL A 160 -5.80 5.05 -11.80
N SER A 161 -6.64 4.26 -12.49
CA SER A 161 -7.31 3.07 -12.00
C SER A 161 -6.44 2.26 -11.03
N LEU A 162 -6.87 2.18 -9.77
CA LEU A 162 -6.39 1.22 -8.79
C LEU A 162 -6.72 -0.19 -9.31
N THR A 163 -5.83 -0.73 -10.14
CA THR A 163 -5.83 -2.15 -10.48
C THR A 163 -5.34 -2.87 -9.24
N THR A 164 -6.28 -3.47 -8.51
CA THR A 164 -5.95 -4.51 -7.54
C THR A 164 -5.17 -5.61 -8.28
N PRO A 165 -4.07 -6.13 -7.72
CA PRO A 165 -3.40 -7.25 -8.34
C PRO A 165 -4.33 -8.47 -8.25
N SER A 166 -4.90 -8.86 -9.38
CA SER A 166 -5.64 -10.10 -9.51
C SER A 166 -4.66 -11.25 -9.30
N LEU A 167 -4.83 -12.00 -8.20
CA LEU A 167 -4.22 -13.32 -8.04
C LEU A 167 -4.94 -14.26 -9.01
N THR A 168 -4.36 -14.47 -10.19
CA THR A 168 -4.86 -15.44 -11.16
C THR A 168 -4.73 -16.84 -10.55
N THR A 169 -5.86 -17.44 -10.20
CA THR A 169 -5.91 -18.85 -9.80
C THR A 169 -5.51 -19.72 -11.00
N PRO A 170 -4.58 -20.67 -10.85
CA PRO A 170 -4.31 -21.63 -11.93
C PRO A 170 -5.53 -22.53 -12.12
N SER A 171 -6.04 -22.60 -13.35
CA SER A 171 -7.17 -23.46 -13.71
C SER A 171 -6.85 -24.94 -13.45
N LEU A 172 -7.57 -25.55 -12.51
CA LEU A 172 -7.58 -27.00 -12.31
C LEU A 172 -8.26 -27.66 -13.51
N THR A 173 -7.47 -28.26 -14.39
CA THR A 173 -8.00 -29.07 -15.50
C THR A 173 -8.42 -30.42 -14.92
N THR A 174 -9.73 -30.69 -14.91
CA THR A 174 -10.28 -32.01 -14.54
C THR A 174 -9.86 -33.05 -15.58
N PRO A 175 -9.20 -34.16 -15.20
CA PRO A 175 -8.92 -35.23 -16.15
C PRO A 175 -10.22 -35.97 -16.51
N SER A 176 -10.50 -36.07 -17.80
CA SER A 176 -11.63 -36.84 -18.35
C SER A 176 -11.44 -38.32 -18.04
N LEU A 177 -12.45 -38.94 -17.43
CA LEU A 177 -12.45 -40.35 -17.07
C LEU A 177 -13.05 -41.16 -18.23
N THR A 178 -12.19 -41.72 -19.08
CA THR A 178 -12.60 -42.57 -20.21
C THR A 178 -12.95 -43.97 -19.69
N THR A 179 -14.22 -44.35 -19.75
CA THR A 179 -14.68 -45.72 -19.49
C THR A 179 -14.19 -46.67 -20.60
N PRO A 180 -13.53 -47.80 -20.28
CA PRO A 180 -13.22 -48.81 -21.29
C PRO A 180 -14.47 -49.65 -21.58
N SER A 181 -14.85 -49.74 -22.85
CA SER A 181 -15.86 -50.67 -23.34
C SER A 181 -15.30 -52.09 -23.23
N LEU A 182 -15.91 -52.93 -22.40
CA LEU A 182 -15.69 -54.38 -22.41
C LEU A 182 -16.40 -54.95 -23.64
N THR A 183 -15.65 -55.67 -24.48
CA THR A 183 -16.17 -56.50 -25.59
C THR A 183 -16.33 -57.93 -25.11
#